data_AF-A0A348WC14-F1
#
_entry.id   AF-A0A348WC14-F1
#
_cell.length_a   1.000
_cell.length_b   1.000
_cell.length_c   1.000
_cell.angle_alpha   90.00
_cell.angle_beta   90.00
_cell.angle_gamma   90.00
#
_symmetry.space_group_name_H-M   'P 1'
#
loop_
_entity.id
_entity.type
_entity.pdbx_description
1 polymer ?
#
loop_
_entity_poly.entity_id
_entity_poly.type
_entity_poly.pdbx_seq_one_letter_code
_entity_poly.pdbx_strand_id
1 'polypeptide(L)'
;MSDILIVDDERDIRELISDILKDEGFETRLAGNSDDAMAAIAETQPALLILDIWLKDSNMDGIDILKAVKRDYPDVPVVIISGHGNIEIAVAAIKQGAYDFIEKPFNIDQLLVVIRRGMEASRLRREVQSLKRQGSGPAEMLGESGVFRALLSQLDKVTRSNGRVMLSGPAGSGKELAARYIHANSARADHPFVSVGCATIEA
;
A
#
# COMPACT_ATOMS: atom_id res chain seq x y z
N MET A 1 -13.78 5.53 -0.09
CA MET A 1 -14.58 4.31 0.11
C MET A 1 -13.76 3.34 0.91
N SER A 2 -14.34 2.89 2.02
CA SER A 2 -13.75 2.09 3.09
C SER A 2 -14.49 0.76 3.16
N ASP A 3 -14.50 0.04 2.04
CA ASP A 3 -15.23 -1.21 1.90
C ASP A 3 -14.39 -2.39 2.41
N ILE A 4 -15.06 -3.32 3.07
CA ILE A 4 -14.45 -4.53 3.62
C ILE A 4 -15.07 -5.73 2.92
N LEU A 5 -14.23 -6.58 2.32
CA LEU A 5 -14.69 -7.84 1.74
C LEU A 5 -14.55 -8.95 2.78
N ILE A 6 -15.63 -9.69 3.04
CA ILE A 6 -15.69 -10.80 4.00
C ILE A 6 -15.87 -12.10 3.22
N VAL A 7 -14.93 -13.02 3.40
CA VAL A 7 -14.88 -14.32 2.72
C VAL A 7 -14.88 -15.43 3.77
N ASP A 8 -15.98 -16.19 3.83
CA ASP A 8 -16.18 -17.29 4.78
C ASP A 8 -17.30 -18.20 4.21
N ASP A 9 -17.17 -19.52 4.33
CA ASP A 9 -18.16 -20.47 3.81
C ASP A 9 -19.43 -20.47 4.67
N GLU A 10 -19.30 -20.16 5.96
CA GLU A 10 -20.40 -20.07 6.91
C GLU A 10 -21.17 -18.75 6.73
N ARG A 11 -22.39 -18.85 6.18
CA ARG A 11 -23.27 -17.69 5.97
C ARG A 11 -23.54 -16.91 7.26
N ASP A 12 -23.81 -17.61 8.36
CA ASP A 12 -24.14 -16.98 9.64
C ASP A 12 -22.98 -16.13 10.18
N ILE A 13 -21.73 -16.59 9.98
CA ILE A 13 -20.53 -15.85 10.37
C ILE A 13 -20.35 -14.61 9.49
N ARG A 14 -20.56 -14.73 8.17
CA ARG A 14 -20.49 -13.58 7.25
C ARG A 14 -21.50 -12.50 7.60
N GLU A 15 -22.75 -12.90 7.85
CA GLU A 15 -23.82 -11.96 8.22
C GLU A 15 -23.50 -11.30 9.57
N LEU A 16 -23.07 -12.06 10.58
CA LEU A 16 -22.68 -11.52 11.88
C LEU A 16 -21.55 -10.49 11.76
N ILE A 17 -20.46 -10.80 11.07
CA ILE A 17 -19.34 -9.88 10.88
C ILE A 17 -19.79 -8.64 10.09
N SER A 18 -20.62 -8.84 9.05
CA SER A 18 -21.18 -7.74 8.28
C SER A 18 -21.97 -6.78 9.15
N ASP A 19 -22.85 -7.29 10.00
CA ASP A 19 -23.75 -6.46 10.81
C ASP A 19 -22.97 -5.66 11.85
N ILE A 20 -22.01 -6.31 12.54
CA ILE A 20 -21.08 -5.64 13.45
C ILE A 20 -20.35 -4.48 12.76
N LEU A 21 -19.88 -4.70 11.53
CA LEU A 21 -19.11 -3.68 10.80
C LEU A 21 -19.97 -2.56 10.25
N LYS A 22 -21.21 -2.86 9.83
CA LYS A 22 -22.18 -1.85 9.39
C LYS A 22 -22.59 -0.94 10.55
N ASP A 23 -22.78 -1.48 11.75
CA ASP A 23 -23.09 -0.69 12.95
C ASP A 23 -21.98 0.31 13.28
N GLU A 24 -20.73 -0.03 12.96
CA GLU A 24 -19.55 0.85 13.11
C GLU A 24 -19.32 1.78 11.91
N GLY A 25 -20.22 1.76 10.91
CA GLY A 25 -20.19 2.65 9.74
C GLY A 25 -19.30 2.19 8.59
N PHE A 26 -18.89 0.92 8.56
CA PHE A 26 -18.17 0.34 7.42
C PHE A 26 -19.13 -0.20 6.35
N GLU A 27 -18.71 -0.13 5.10
CA GLU A 27 -19.39 -0.82 4.00
C GLU A 27 -18.83 -2.24 3.87
N THR A 28 -19.69 -3.23 3.72
CA THR A 28 -19.27 -4.64 3.63
C THR A 28 -19.76 -5.30 2.35
N ARG A 29 -18.90 -6.15 1.79
CA ARG A 29 -19.21 -7.07 0.70
C ARG A 29 -18.98 -8.49 1.19
N LEU A 30 -19.80 -9.43 0.73
CA LEU A 30 -19.78 -10.81 1.19
C LEU A 30 -19.47 -11.74 0.02
N ALA A 31 -18.57 -12.69 0.23
CA ALA A 31 -18.29 -13.79 -0.71
C ALA A 31 -18.28 -15.12 0.04
N GLY A 32 -18.86 -16.16 -0.55
CA GLY A 32 -19.02 -17.47 0.12
C GLY A 32 -18.05 -18.54 -0.34
N ASN A 33 -17.29 -18.26 -1.40
CA ASN A 33 -16.36 -19.19 -2.00
C ASN A 33 -15.18 -18.41 -2.61
N SER A 34 -14.16 -19.15 -3.06
CA SER A 34 -12.94 -18.59 -3.66
C SER A 34 -13.21 -17.76 -4.92
N ASP A 35 -14.14 -18.21 -5.77
CA ASP A 35 -14.34 -17.65 -7.09
C ASP A 35 -15.06 -16.30 -6.99
N ASP A 36 -16.10 -16.21 -6.16
CA ASP A 36 -16.80 -14.97 -5.81
C ASP A 36 -15.85 -13.97 -5.14
N ALA A 37 -14.98 -14.45 -4.24
CA ALA A 37 -14.01 -13.60 -3.57
C ALA A 37 -13.01 -12.98 -4.57
N MET A 38 -12.42 -13.79 -5.44
CA MET A 38 -11.46 -13.32 -6.43
C MET A 38 -12.11 -12.41 -7.47
N ALA A 39 -13.34 -12.71 -7.91
CA ALA A 39 -14.12 -11.85 -8.79
C ALA A 39 -14.40 -10.49 -8.15
N ALA A 40 -14.86 -10.48 -6.88
CA ALA A 40 -15.14 -9.25 -6.14
C ALA A 40 -13.89 -8.38 -5.93
N ILE A 41 -12.72 -8.99 -5.70
CA ILE A 41 -11.45 -8.27 -5.56
C ILE A 41 -11.00 -7.68 -6.90
N ALA A 42 -11.16 -8.43 -8.00
CA ALA A 42 -10.78 -7.98 -9.34
C ALA A 42 -11.68 -6.84 -9.85
N GLU A 43 -12.98 -6.87 -9.55
CA GLU A 43 -13.92 -5.81 -9.92
C GLU A 43 -13.62 -4.51 -9.16
N THR A 44 -13.40 -4.60 -7.84
CA THR A 44 -13.08 -3.44 -7.00
C THR A 44 -12.21 -3.87 -5.82
N GLN A 45 -11.03 -3.27 -5.71
CA GLN A 45 -10.08 -3.59 -4.63
C GLN A 45 -10.63 -3.15 -3.27
N PRO A 46 -10.83 -4.09 -2.32
CA PRO A 46 -11.33 -3.73 -1.00
C PRO A 46 -10.28 -2.93 -0.21
N ALA A 47 -10.74 -2.12 0.74
CA ALA A 47 -9.86 -1.47 1.71
C ALA A 47 -9.26 -2.45 2.72
N LEU A 48 -9.97 -3.54 3.03
CA LEU A 48 -9.52 -4.65 3.87
C LEU A 48 -10.23 -5.94 3.46
N LEU A 49 -9.50 -7.06 3.48
CA LEU A 49 -10.04 -8.39 3.26
C LEU A 49 -10.09 -9.16 4.58
N ILE A 50 -11.26 -9.70 4.92
CA ILE A 50 -11.44 -10.68 5.99
C ILE A 50 -11.61 -12.04 5.35
N LEU A 51 -10.80 -13.01 5.76
CA LEU A 51 -10.69 -14.30 5.08
C LEU A 51 -10.68 -15.46 6.08
N ASP A 52 -11.60 -16.41 5.91
CA ASP A 52 -11.48 -17.72 6.57
C ASP A 52 -10.36 -18.54 5.93
N ILE A 53 -9.58 -19.21 6.77
CA ILE A 53 -8.55 -20.17 6.34
C ILE A 53 -9.19 -21.38 5.68
N TRP A 54 -10.33 -21.84 6.22
CA TRP A 54 -10.93 -23.13 5.89
C TRP A 54 -12.21 -22.93 5.08
N LEU A 55 -12.06 -22.60 3.79
CA LEU A 55 -13.19 -22.48 2.87
C LEU A 55 -13.59 -23.86 2.33
N LYS A 56 -14.61 -24.49 2.93
CA LYS A 56 -15.16 -25.74 2.38
C LYS A 56 -15.79 -25.49 1.01
N ASP A 57 -15.77 -26.52 0.17
CA ASP A 57 -16.36 -26.51 -1.18
C ASP A 57 -15.83 -25.39 -2.10
N SER A 58 -14.54 -25.03 -1.95
CA SER A 58 -13.87 -24.01 -2.76
C SER A 58 -12.68 -24.59 -3.56
N ASN A 59 -12.34 -23.96 -4.68
CA ASN A 59 -11.20 -24.37 -5.51
C ASN A 59 -9.85 -23.94 -4.90
N MET A 60 -9.87 -22.93 -4.02
CA MET A 60 -8.70 -22.38 -3.36
C MET A 60 -8.97 -22.23 -1.87
N ASP A 61 -8.08 -22.80 -1.05
CA ASP A 61 -8.11 -22.59 0.40
C ASP A 61 -7.76 -21.13 0.74
N GLY A 62 -8.10 -20.68 1.96
CA GLY A 62 -7.84 -19.30 2.40
C GLY A 62 -6.36 -18.90 2.33
N ILE A 63 -5.45 -19.85 2.50
CA ILE A 63 -4.00 -19.60 2.34
C ILE A 63 -3.63 -19.29 0.88
N ASP A 64 -4.26 -19.96 -0.08
CA ASP A 64 -3.96 -19.74 -1.49
C ASP A 64 -4.58 -18.43 -2.00
N ILE A 65 -5.75 -18.07 -1.49
CA ILE A 65 -6.34 -16.73 -1.70
C ILE A 65 -5.41 -15.65 -1.12
N LEU A 66 -4.89 -15.83 0.11
CA LEU A 66 -3.93 -14.90 0.70
C LEU A 66 -2.72 -14.68 -0.21
N LYS A 67 -2.11 -15.76 -0.72
CA LYS A 67 -0.94 -15.66 -1.62
C LYS A 67 -1.29 -14.95 -2.92
N ALA A 68 -2.42 -15.26 -3.53
CA ALA A 68 -2.86 -14.62 -4.76
C ALA A 68 -3.09 -13.12 -4.55
N VAL A 69 -3.83 -12.75 -3.50
CA VAL A 69 -4.10 -11.35 -3.16
C VAL A 69 -2.82 -10.60 -2.83
N LYS A 70 -1.87 -11.21 -2.10
CA LYS A 70 -0.60 -10.54 -1.80
C LYS A 70 0.33 -10.39 -3.00
N ARG A 71 0.26 -11.30 -3.96
CA ARG A 71 1.01 -11.20 -5.21
C ARG A 71 0.44 -10.10 -6.11
N ASP A 72 -0.88 -10.08 -6.28
CA ASP A 72 -1.55 -9.25 -7.28
C ASP A 72 -1.95 -7.87 -6.72
N TYR A 73 -2.26 -7.80 -5.42
CA TYR A 73 -2.71 -6.61 -4.70
C TYR A 73 -2.00 -6.46 -3.33
N PRO A 74 -0.67 -6.22 -3.31
CA PRO A 74 0.15 -6.24 -2.09
C PRO A 74 -0.30 -5.23 -1.02
N ASP A 75 -0.92 -4.13 -1.45
CA ASP A 75 -1.37 -3.04 -0.57
C ASP A 75 -2.62 -3.37 0.23
N VAL A 76 -3.44 -4.34 -0.21
CA VAL A 76 -4.67 -4.75 0.48
C VAL A 76 -4.31 -5.52 1.75
N PRO A 77 -4.63 -5.03 2.96
CA PRO A 77 -4.44 -5.79 4.19
C PRO A 77 -5.43 -6.95 4.25
N VAL A 78 -4.93 -8.12 4.65
CA VAL A 78 -5.72 -9.35 4.77
C VAL A 78 -5.71 -9.78 6.23
N VAL A 79 -6.88 -9.76 6.87
CA VAL A 79 -7.09 -10.28 8.22
C VAL A 79 -7.68 -11.67 8.11
N ILE A 80 -7.09 -12.61 8.83
CA ILE A 80 -7.50 -14.00 8.75
C ILE A 80 -8.34 -14.36 9.96
N ILE A 81 -9.41 -15.12 9.75
CA ILE A 81 -10.26 -15.65 10.80
C ILE A 81 -10.21 -17.18 10.74
N SER A 82 -10.11 -17.87 11.88
CA SER A 82 -10.18 -19.33 11.94
C SER A 82 -10.72 -19.82 13.27
N GLY A 83 -11.60 -20.82 13.26
CA GLY A 83 -12.07 -21.51 14.48
C GLY A 83 -11.25 -22.72 14.90
N HIS A 84 -10.25 -23.12 14.12
CA HIS A 84 -9.28 -24.13 14.54
C HIS A 84 -8.06 -23.41 15.14
N GLY A 85 -7.96 -23.42 16.47
CA GLY A 85 -6.95 -22.76 17.31
C GLY A 85 -5.51 -23.28 17.15
N ASN A 86 -5.09 -23.56 15.93
CA ASN A 86 -3.73 -23.97 15.64
C ASN A 86 -2.86 -22.73 15.39
N ILE A 87 -2.18 -22.26 16.45
CA ILE A 87 -1.25 -21.12 16.44
C ILE A 87 -0.22 -21.24 15.30
N GLU A 88 0.17 -22.47 14.93
CA GLU A 88 1.11 -22.71 13.83
C GLU A 88 0.60 -22.18 12.49
N ILE A 89 -0.69 -22.34 12.22
CA ILE A 89 -1.32 -21.85 10.98
C ILE A 89 -1.39 -20.32 11.00
N ALA A 90 -1.74 -19.72 12.13
CA ALA A 90 -1.74 -18.27 12.29
C ALA A 90 -0.34 -17.69 12.01
N VAL A 91 0.70 -18.27 12.61
CA VAL A 91 2.09 -17.85 12.38
C VAL A 91 2.49 -18.05 10.92
N ALA A 92 2.10 -19.17 10.30
CA ALA A 92 2.39 -19.42 8.89
C ALA A 92 1.71 -18.39 7.98
N ALA A 93 0.49 -17.98 8.30
CA ALA A 93 -0.26 -17.01 7.50
C ALA A 93 0.30 -15.59 7.64
N ILE A 94 0.71 -15.17 8.84
CA ILE A 94 1.44 -13.91 9.05
C ILE A 94 2.76 -13.90 8.26
N LYS A 95 3.51 -15.01 8.28
CA LYS A 95 4.74 -15.15 7.46
C LYS A 95 4.48 -15.05 5.96
N GLN A 96 3.28 -15.40 5.51
CA GLN A 96 2.85 -15.29 4.12
C GLN A 96 2.26 -13.91 3.77
N GLY A 97 2.25 -12.98 4.72
CA GLY A 97 1.88 -11.59 4.50
C GLY A 97 0.50 -11.21 5.02
N ALA A 98 -0.20 -12.07 5.74
CA ALA A 98 -1.41 -11.66 6.46
C ALA A 98 -1.09 -10.48 7.40
N TYR A 99 -2.04 -9.55 7.50
CA TYR A 99 -1.91 -8.38 8.36
C TYR A 99 -2.05 -8.77 9.83
N ASP A 100 -3.10 -9.54 10.13
CA ASP A 100 -3.37 -10.04 11.48
C ASP A 100 -4.24 -11.30 11.43
N PHE A 101 -4.42 -11.94 12.58
CA PHE A 101 -5.19 -13.16 12.76
C PHE A 101 -6.17 -13.04 13.92
N ILE A 102 -7.37 -13.59 13.75
CA ILE A 102 -8.44 -13.64 14.74
C ILE A 102 -8.93 -15.08 14.90
N GLU A 103 -8.96 -15.57 16.13
CA GLU A 103 -9.47 -16.90 16.45
C GLU A 103 -10.99 -16.86 16.70
N LYS A 104 -11.76 -17.80 16.12
CA LYS A 104 -13.17 -18.04 16.51
C LYS A 104 -13.17 -18.94 17.76
N PRO A 105 -14.00 -18.65 18.79
CA PRO A 105 -14.94 -17.54 18.88
C PRO A 105 -14.23 -16.22 19.22
N PHE A 106 -14.53 -15.16 18.48
CA PHE A 106 -13.94 -13.84 18.67
C PHE A 106 -14.82 -12.91 19.50
N ASN A 107 -14.20 -12.00 20.23
CA ASN A 107 -14.89 -10.86 20.82
C ASN A 107 -15.06 -9.75 19.77
N ILE A 108 -16.24 -9.15 19.71
CA ILE A 108 -16.56 -7.97 18.88
C ILE A 108 -15.51 -6.86 19.05
N ASP A 109 -15.12 -6.55 20.29
CA ASP A 109 -14.13 -5.52 20.58
C ASP A 109 -12.78 -5.83 19.94
N GLN A 110 -12.36 -7.10 20.00
CA GLN A 110 -11.11 -7.55 19.40
C GLN A 110 -11.16 -7.44 17.87
N LEU A 111 -12.25 -7.89 17.26
CA LEU A 111 -12.48 -7.78 15.82
C LEU A 111 -12.39 -6.33 15.36
N LEU A 112 -13.07 -5.41 16.05
CA LEU A 112 -13.08 -4.00 15.72
C LEU A 112 -11.71 -3.33 15.89
N VAL A 113 -10.94 -3.70 16.92
CA VAL A 113 -9.58 -3.19 17.11
C VAL A 113 -8.67 -3.58 15.94
N VAL A 114 -8.71 -4.85 15.53
CA VAL A 114 -7.89 -5.36 14.42
C VAL A 114 -8.30 -4.69 13.11
N ILE A 115 -9.60 -4.58 12.85
CA ILE A 115 -10.11 -3.98 11.61
C ILE A 115 -9.79 -2.48 11.55
N ARG A 116 -9.97 -1.72 12.63
CA ARG A 116 -9.61 -0.30 12.67
C ARG A 116 -8.13 -0.09 12.35
N ARG A 117 -7.24 -0.91 12.93
CA ARG A 117 -5.79 -0.86 12.65
C ARG A 117 -5.47 -1.20 11.20
N GLY A 118 -6.10 -2.25 10.66
CA GLY A 118 -5.93 -2.64 9.26
C GLY A 118 -6.41 -1.57 8.28
N MET A 119 -7.56 -0.94 8.56
CA MET A 119 -8.12 0.14 7.76
C MET A 119 -7.27 1.41 7.81
N GLU A 120 -6.73 1.76 8.99
CA GLU A 120 -5.79 2.87 9.14
C GLU A 120 -4.50 2.62 8.35
N ALA A 121 -3.94 1.41 8.45
CA ALA A 121 -2.77 1.02 7.67
C ALA A 121 -3.02 1.11 6.15
N SER A 122 -4.20 0.66 5.69
CA SER A 122 -4.63 0.78 4.29
C SER A 122 -4.72 2.24 3.85
N ARG A 123 -5.36 3.09 4.66
CA ARG A 123 -5.49 4.54 4.40
C ARG A 123 -4.13 5.22 4.31
N LEU A 124 -3.25 5.00 5.29
CA LEU A 124 -1.91 5.60 5.32
C LEU A 124 -1.07 5.17 4.11
N ARG A 125 -1.14 3.90 3.71
CA ARG A 125 -0.44 3.42 2.50
C ARG A 125 -0.95 4.10 1.23
N ARG A 126 -2.27 4.21 1.06
CA ARG A 126 -2.89 4.92 -0.07
C ARG A 126 -2.50 6.40 -0.08
N GLU A 127 -2.48 7.04 1.08
CA GLU A 127 -2.07 8.44 1.22
C GLU A 127 -0.60 8.63 0.85
N VAL A 128 0.30 7.78 1.36
CA VAL A 128 1.72 7.79 0.96
C VAL A 128 1.88 7.57 -0.54
N GLN A 129 1.16 6.63 -1.14
CA GLN A 129 1.19 6.43 -2.60
C GLN A 129 0.66 7.64 -3.36
N SER A 130 -0.44 8.25 -2.92
CA SER A 130 -0.99 9.46 -3.53
C SER A 130 -0.02 10.64 -3.43
N LEU A 131 0.59 10.86 -2.26
CA LEU A 131 1.59 11.90 -2.05
C LEU A 131 2.85 11.65 -2.87
N LYS A 132 3.29 10.40 -3.01
CA LYS A 132 4.40 10.02 -3.93
C LYS A 132 4.05 10.24 -5.40
N ARG A 133 2.78 10.14 -5.79
CA ARG A 133 2.32 10.47 -7.15
C ARG A 133 2.19 11.99 -7.38
N GLN A 134 1.81 12.74 -6.34
CA GLN A 134 1.63 14.20 -6.40
C GLN A 134 2.93 14.99 -6.23
N GLY A 135 3.84 14.52 -5.37
CA GLY A 135 5.21 15.01 -5.36
C GLY A 135 5.84 14.59 -6.67
N SER A 136 6.22 15.56 -7.52
CA SER A 136 6.79 15.33 -8.84
C SER A 136 7.54 14.02 -8.89
N GLY A 137 7.07 13.10 -9.75
CA GLY A 137 7.89 11.98 -10.19
C GLY A 137 9.27 12.47 -10.66
N PRO A 138 10.22 11.57 -10.97
CA PRO A 138 11.56 11.95 -11.38
C PRO A 138 11.46 13.09 -12.40
N ALA A 139 12.01 14.25 -12.03
CA ALA A 139 11.89 15.48 -12.79
C ALA A 139 12.45 15.23 -14.19
N GLU A 140 11.58 14.97 -15.16
CA GLU A 140 11.99 14.73 -16.53
C GLU A 140 12.48 16.06 -17.08
N MET A 141 13.80 16.15 -17.27
CA MET A 141 14.39 17.34 -17.85
C MET A 141 14.12 17.31 -19.35
N LEU A 142 13.28 18.22 -19.84
CA LEU A 142 12.87 18.32 -21.24
C LEU A 142 13.79 19.30 -21.99
N GLY A 143 14.41 18.84 -23.08
CA GLY A 143 15.20 19.69 -23.95
C GLY A 143 16.05 18.91 -24.95
N GLU A 144 16.29 19.51 -26.12
CA GLU A 144 17.07 18.89 -27.20
C GLU A 144 18.30 19.71 -27.61
N SER A 145 18.47 20.91 -27.05
CA SER A 145 19.56 21.82 -27.42
C SER A 145 20.93 21.27 -27.02
N GLY A 146 21.98 21.69 -27.74
CA GLY A 146 23.35 21.26 -27.43
C GLY A 146 23.80 21.66 -26.01
N VAL A 147 23.38 22.85 -25.55
CA VAL A 147 23.66 23.34 -24.18
C VAL A 147 22.96 22.47 -23.13
N PHE A 148 21.73 22.05 -23.41
CA PHE A 148 20.98 21.18 -22.51
C PHE A 148 21.61 19.78 -22.41
N ARG A 149 22.05 19.19 -23.52
CA ARG A 149 22.79 17.91 -23.52
C ARG A 149 24.11 18.01 -22.76
N ALA A 150 24.82 19.13 -22.89
CA ALA A 150 26.05 19.38 -22.14
C ALA A 150 25.79 19.48 -20.63
N LEU A 151 24.70 20.14 -20.22
CA LEU A 151 24.27 20.19 -18.82
C LEU A 151 23.95 18.79 -18.27
N LEU A 152 23.15 17.98 -19.00
CA LEU A 152 22.86 16.59 -18.63
C LEU A 152 24.13 15.78 -18.38
N SER A 153 25.10 15.88 -19.29
CA SER A 153 26.40 15.20 -19.14
C SER A 153 27.18 15.65 -17.91
N GLN A 154 27.07 16.92 -17.51
CA GLN A 154 27.68 17.41 -16.27
C GLN A 154 26.95 16.88 -15.03
N LEU A 155 25.61 16.84 -15.04
CA LEU A 155 24.82 16.30 -13.95
C LEU A 155 25.11 14.81 -13.74
N ASP A 156 25.21 14.02 -14.81
CA ASP A 156 25.53 12.58 -14.75
C ASP A 156 26.90 12.28 -14.12
N LYS A 157 27.87 13.18 -14.25
CA LYS A 157 29.17 13.04 -13.56
C LYS A 157 29.03 13.21 -12.05
N VAL A 158 28.09 14.06 -11.64
CA VAL A 158 27.89 14.44 -10.24
C VAL A 158 27.04 13.40 -9.50
N THR A 159 26.14 12.67 -10.19
CA THR A 159 25.29 11.64 -9.57
C THR A 159 26.08 10.51 -8.89
N ARG A 160 27.29 10.23 -9.37
CA ARG A 160 28.21 9.21 -8.81
C ARG A 160 29.11 9.75 -7.70
N SER A 161 29.06 11.05 -7.42
CA SER A 161 29.89 11.70 -6.41
C SER A 161 29.16 11.83 -5.08
N ASN A 162 29.91 11.73 -3.98
CA ASN A 162 29.43 12.08 -2.64
C ASN A 162 29.73 13.56 -2.26
N GLY A 163 30.27 14.35 -3.19
CA GLY A 163 30.59 15.75 -2.99
C GLY A 163 29.35 16.66 -2.91
N ARG A 164 29.50 17.83 -2.28
CA ARG A 164 28.47 18.87 -2.27
C ARG A 164 28.40 19.55 -3.64
N VAL A 165 27.20 19.87 -4.09
CA VAL A 165 26.94 20.44 -5.43
C VAL A 165 26.38 21.85 -5.29
N MET A 166 26.87 22.78 -6.11
CA MET A 166 26.32 24.13 -6.24
C MET A 166 25.74 24.28 -7.65
N LEU A 167 24.44 24.58 -7.73
CA LEU A 167 23.76 24.84 -9.00
C LEU A 167 23.59 26.36 -9.16
N SER A 168 24.16 26.90 -10.23
CA SER A 168 24.09 28.34 -10.53
C SER A 168 23.34 28.58 -11.84
N GLY A 169 22.61 29.69 -11.88
CA GLY A 169 21.81 30.08 -13.04
C GLY A 169 20.72 31.10 -12.70
N PRO A 170 20.15 31.78 -13.71
CA PRO A 170 19.07 32.76 -13.54
C PRO A 170 17.84 32.19 -12.81
N ALA A 171 16.99 33.07 -12.28
CA ALA A 171 15.69 32.66 -11.75
C ALA A 171 14.86 31.96 -12.85
N GLY A 172 14.16 30.87 -12.50
CA GLY A 172 13.38 30.09 -13.47
C GLY A 172 14.17 29.13 -14.36
N SER A 173 15.51 29.07 -14.27
CA SER A 173 16.34 28.20 -15.12
C SER A 173 16.27 26.68 -14.79
N GLY A 174 15.36 26.24 -13.92
CA GLY A 174 15.20 24.83 -13.57
C GLY A 174 16.25 24.26 -12.59
N LYS A 175 16.88 25.08 -11.74
CA LYS A 175 17.88 24.60 -10.75
C LYS A 175 17.35 23.51 -9.82
N GLU A 176 16.10 23.62 -9.38
CA GLU A 176 15.49 22.58 -8.54
C GLU A 176 15.28 21.26 -9.32
N LEU A 177 14.90 21.34 -10.60
CA LEU A 177 14.78 20.15 -11.46
C LEU A 177 16.14 19.46 -11.62
N ALA A 178 17.22 20.22 -11.82
CA ALA A 178 18.57 19.67 -11.87
C ALA A 178 19.00 19.01 -10.55
N ALA A 179 18.63 19.58 -9.40
CA ALA A 179 18.87 18.96 -8.09
C ALA A 179 18.10 17.64 -7.90
N ARG A 180 16.82 17.63 -8.31
CA ARG A 180 15.98 16.41 -8.29
C ARG A 180 16.51 15.33 -9.23
N TYR A 181 17.01 15.72 -10.40
CA TYR A 181 17.65 14.81 -11.34
C TYR A 181 18.91 14.17 -10.73
N ILE A 182 19.78 14.96 -10.09
CA ILE A 182 20.96 14.42 -9.40
C ILE A 182 20.54 13.42 -8.34
N HIS A 183 19.56 13.76 -7.50
CA HIS A 183 19.07 12.88 -6.45
C HIS A 183 18.52 11.56 -6.99
N ALA A 184 17.61 11.62 -7.96
CA ALA A 184 16.94 10.46 -8.56
C ALA A 184 17.92 9.49 -9.25
N ASN A 185 19.06 9.99 -9.73
CA ASN A 185 20.09 9.18 -10.40
C ASN A 185 21.32 8.86 -9.53
N SER A 186 21.27 9.21 -8.24
CA SER A 186 22.37 8.95 -7.30
C SER A 186 22.17 7.65 -6.52
N ALA A 187 23.19 7.24 -5.76
CA ALA A 187 23.08 6.15 -4.78
C ALA A 187 22.08 6.42 -3.64
N ARG A 188 21.46 7.62 -3.60
CA ARG A 188 20.48 8.03 -2.58
C ARG A 188 19.07 8.20 -3.15
N ALA A 189 18.79 7.68 -4.33
CA ALA A 189 17.49 7.85 -5.00
C ALA A 189 16.27 7.45 -4.14
N ASP A 190 16.43 6.43 -3.29
CA ASP A 190 15.38 5.92 -2.39
C ASP A 190 15.23 6.72 -1.08
N HIS A 191 16.12 7.69 -0.82
CA HIS A 191 16.06 8.55 0.36
C HIS A 191 15.17 9.79 0.12
N PRO A 192 14.75 10.49 1.19
CA PRO A 192 13.96 11.71 1.03
C PRO A 192 14.75 12.86 0.38
N PHE A 193 14.16 13.49 -0.64
CA PHE A 193 14.61 14.76 -1.19
C PHE A 193 13.85 15.93 -0.54
N VAL A 194 14.57 16.81 0.16
CA VAL A 194 13.98 17.97 0.84
C VAL A 194 14.44 19.25 0.13
N SER A 195 13.49 20.03 -0.37
CA SER A 195 13.74 21.36 -0.96
C SER A 195 13.37 22.43 0.05
N VAL A 196 14.29 23.36 0.31
CA VAL A 196 14.08 24.48 1.24
C VAL A 196 14.27 25.77 0.47
N GLY A 197 13.18 26.51 0.29
CA GLY A 197 13.20 27.84 -0.32
C GLY A 197 13.73 28.87 0.67
N CYS A 198 15.04 29.11 0.69
CA CYS A 198 15.63 30.08 1.64
C CYS A 198 15.04 31.50 1.52
N ALA A 199 14.52 31.87 0.36
CA ALA A 199 13.90 33.18 0.13
C ALA A 199 12.47 33.31 0.70
N THR A 200 11.82 32.21 1.05
CA THR A 200 10.44 32.17 1.57
C THR A 200 10.37 31.94 3.08
N ILE A 201 11.51 31.79 3.74
CA ILE A 201 11.59 31.64 5.20
C ILE A 201 11.65 33.05 5.79
N GLU A 202 10.60 33.46 6.49
CA GLU A 202 10.62 34.66 7.34
C GLU A 202 11.61 34.45 8.49
N ALA A 203 12.37 35.50 8.81
CA ALA A 203 13.45 35.48 9.80
C ALA A 203 12.95 35.36 11.24
#